data_AF-A0AB94ICX8-F1
#
_entry.id   AF-A0AB94ICX8-F1
#
_cell.length_a   1.000
_cell.length_b   1.000
_cell.length_c   1.000
_cell.angle_alpha   90.00
_cell.angle_beta   90.00
_cell.angle_gamma   90.00
#
_symmetry.space_group_name_H-M   'P 1'
#
loop_
_entity.id
_entity.type
_entity.pdbx_description
1 polymer ?
#
loop_
_entity_poly.entity_id
_entity_poly.type
_entity_poly.pdbx_seq_one_letter_code
_entity_poly.pdbx_strand_id
1 'polypeptide(L)'
;AKKHHIPVIADGGLRFSGDIAKAIAAGASCVMVGSMFAGTEEAPGDIELYQGRAYKSYRGMGSLGAMTKGSSDRYFQSDNAADKLVPEGIEGRVAYKGYLKEIIHQQMGGLRSCMGLTGCATIEELRTKTKFNRITGAGIQESHVHDVSITKESPNYQRLA
;
A
#
# COMPACT_ATOMS: atom_id res chain seq x y z
N ALA A 1 23.16 -0.52 -2.44
CA ALA A 1 22.29 -0.48 -3.63
C ALA A 1 22.72 0.57 -4.66
N LYS A 2 22.48 1.87 -4.45
CA LYS A 2 22.75 2.94 -5.44
C LYS A 2 24.19 2.97 -6.00
N LYS A 3 25.22 2.84 -5.14
CA LYS A 3 26.64 2.80 -5.56
C LYS A 3 26.99 1.62 -6.48
N HIS A 4 26.19 0.57 -6.46
CA HIS A 4 26.40 -0.65 -7.25
C HIS A 4 25.36 -0.79 -8.38
N HIS A 5 24.56 0.26 -8.65
CA HIS A 5 23.50 0.24 -9.65
C HIS A 5 22.47 -0.91 -9.48
N ILE A 6 22.22 -1.32 -8.24
CA ILE A 6 21.24 -2.37 -7.92
C ILE A 6 19.88 -1.71 -7.64
N PRO A 7 18.81 -2.08 -8.39
CA PRO A 7 17.46 -1.57 -8.15
C PRO A 7 16.91 -2.08 -6.82
N VAL A 8 16.03 -1.28 -6.20
CA VAL A 8 15.42 -1.61 -4.91
C VAL A 8 13.90 -1.53 -5.03
N ILE A 9 13.21 -2.50 -4.43
CA ILE A 9 11.75 -2.52 -4.31
C ILE A 9 11.39 -1.96 -2.93
N ALA A 10 10.55 -0.93 -2.88
CA ALA A 10 9.95 -0.49 -1.64
C ALA A 10 8.70 -1.34 -1.35
N ASP A 11 8.76 -2.17 -0.32
CA ASP A 11 7.71 -3.13 0.02
C ASP A 11 7.04 -2.77 1.35
N GLY A 12 5.71 -2.61 1.30
CA GLY A 12 4.88 -2.36 2.48
C GLY A 12 4.72 -0.89 2.88
N GLY A 13 3.61 -0.59 3.57
CA GLY A 13 3.32 0.72 4.16
C GLY A 13 2.73 1.79 3.21
N LEU A 14 2.57 1.49 1.92
CA LEU A 14 2.00 2.42 0.94
C LEU A 14 0.47 2.45 1.05
N ARG A 15 -0.09 3.61 1.37
CA ARG A 15 -1.54 3.79 1.56
C ARG A 15 -2.15 4.63 0.44
N PHE A 16 -1.44 5.66 0.01
CA PHE A 16 -1.89 6.60 -1.01
C PHE A 16 -0.95 6.63 -2.21
N SER A 17 -1.41 7.15 -3.34
CA SER A 17 -0.56 7.36 -4.53
C SER A 17 0.64 8.27 -4.24
N GLY A 18 0.48 9.24 -3.33
CA GLY A 18 1.58 10.06 -2.85
C GLY A 18 2.69 9.27 -2.13
N ASP A 19 2.36 8.16 -1.46
CA ASP A 19 3.37 7.30 -0.83
C ASP A 19 4.22 6.57 -1.89
N ILE A 20 3.62 6.20 -3.03
CA ILE A 20 4.34 5.62 -4.18
C ILE A 20 5.36 6.63 -4.71
N ALA A 21 4.92 7.86 -4.90
CA ALA A 21 5.80 8.93 -5.37
C ALA A 21 6.96 9.20 -4.39
N LYS A 22 6.66 9.25 -3.08
CA LYS A 22 7.67 9.41 -2.02
C LYS A 22 8.65 8.24 -1.99
N ALA A 23 8.20 7.00 -2.12
CA ALA A 23 9.06 5.83 -2.11
C ALA A 23 10.05 5.84 -3.29
N ILE A 24 9.58 6.19 -4.49
CA ILE A 24 10.42 6.34 -5.68
C ILE A 24 11.39 7.49 -5.50
N ALA A 25 10.92 8.66 -5.08
CA ALA A 25 11.76 9.84 -4.82
C ALA A 25 12.83 9.57 -3.74
N ALA A 26 12.56 8.69 -2.76
CA ALA A 26 13.52 8.28 -1.75
C ALA A 26 14.60 7.31 -2.27
N GLY A 27 14.47 6.78 -3.49
CA GLY A 27 15.51 5.96 -4.12
C GLY A 27 15.04 4.61 -4.67
N ALA A 28 13.78 4.21 -4.46
CA ALA A 28 13.26 2.94 -4.96
C ALA A 28 13.06 2.98 -6.48
N SER A 29 13.24 1.82 -7.12
CA SER A 29 13.00 1.63 -8.56
C SER A 29 11.55 1.27 -8.85
N CYS A 30 10.91 0.56 -7.94
CA CYS A 30 9.49 0.23 -7.97
C CYS A 30 8.95 -0.01 -6.56
N VAL A 31 7.64 -0.23 -6.45
CA VAL A 31 6.94 -0.47 -5.19
C VAL A 31 6.21 -1.82 -5.23
N MET A 32 6.13 -2.49 -4.09
CA MET A 32 5.29 -3.66 -3.87
C MET A 32 4.13 -3.27 -2.95
N VAL A 33 2.90 -3.64 -3.32
CA VAL A 33 1.69 -3.26 -2.60
C VAL A 33 0.80 -4.47 -2.36
N GLY A 34 0.33 -4.63 -1.11
CA GLY A 34 -0.62 -5.67 -0.71
C GLY A 34 -2.03 -5.12 -0.53
N SER A 35 -2.25 -4.40 0.57
CA SER A 35 -3.58 -3.87 0.97
C SER A 35 -4.24 -2.97 -0.09
N MET A 36 -3.45 -2.33 -0.95
CA MET A 36 -3.95 -1.53 -2.07
C MET A 36 -4.75 -2.37 -3.06
N PHE A 37 -4.28 -3.59 -3.37
CA PHE A 37 -4.88 -4.49 -4.36
C PHE A 37 -5.75 -5.59 -3.75
N ALA A 38 -5.62 -5.86 -2.46
CA ALA A 38 -6.32 -6.97 -1.79
C ALA A 38 -7.87 -6.98 -1.95
N GLY A 39 -8.49 -5.81 -2.14
CA GLY A 39 -9.95 -5.70 -2.32
C GLY A 39 -10.42 -5.70 -3.78
N THR A 40 -9.53 -5.94 -4.75
CA THR A 40 -9.87 -5.89 -6.18
C THR A 40 -10.57 -7.16 -6.65
N GLU A 41 -11.28 -7.07 -7.77
CA GLU A 41 -11.95 -8.22 -8.39
C GLU A 41 -10.98 -9.38 -8.66
N GLU A 42 -9.80 -9.06 -9.18
CA GLU A 42 -8.76 -9.99 -9.57
C GLU A 42 -8.00 -10.59 -8.37
N ALA A 43 -8.10 -9.98 -7.18
CA ALA A 43 -7.49 -10.51 -5.97
C ALA A 43 -8.18 -11.83 -5.55
N PRO A 44 -7.42 -12.82 -5.04
CA PRO A 44 -7.99 -14.09 -4.60
C PRO A 44 -8.96 -13.91 -3.43
N GLY A 45 -9.90 -14.86 -3.29
CA GLY A 45 -10.93 -14.84 -2.25
C GLY A 45 -12.26 -14.27 -2.72
N ASP A 46 -13.34 -14.73 -2.09
CA ASP A 46 -14.70 -14.35 -2.45
C ASP A 46 -15.09 -12.99 -1.85
N ILE A 47 -16.08 -12.35 -2.47
CA ILE A 47 -16.68 -11.11 -1.96
C ILE A 47 -17.67 -11.48 -0.86
N GLU A 48 -17.46 -10.93 0.32
CA GLU A 48 -18.30 -11.12 1.50
C GLU A 48 -19.12 -9.86 1.79
N LEU A 49 -20.42 -10.04 2.06
CA LEU A 49 -21.29 -8.96 2.51
C LEU A 49 -21.25 -8.86 4.03
N TYR A 50 -20.89 -7.68 4.54
CA TYR A 50 -20.89 -7.39 5.97
C TYR A 50 -21.50 -6.00 6.23
N GLN A 51 -22.53 -5.95 7.08
CA GLN A 51 -23.25 -4.70 7.40
C GLN A 51 -23.66 -3.88 6.16
N GLY A 52 -24.12 -4.57 5.11
CA GLY A 52 -24.57 -3.94 3.87
C GLY A 52 -23.46 -3.40 2.96
N ARG A 53 -22.19 -3.72 3.25
CA ARG A 53 -21.04 -3.36 2.41
C ARG A 53 -20.29 -4.61 1.96
N ALA A 54 -19.68 -4.53 0.77
CA ALA A 54 -18.89 -5.61 0.19
C ALA A 54 -17.42 -5.53 0.64
N TYR A 55 -16.86 -6.67 1.03
CA TYR A 55 -15.48 -6.81 1.50
C TYR A 55 -14.81 -8.03 0.85
N LYS A 56 -13.48 -8.08 0.87
CA LYS A 56 -12.68 -9.29 0.63
C LYS A 56 -11.78 -9.58 1.83
N SER A 57 -11.47 -10.86 2.04
CA SER A 57 -10.52 -11.28 3.06
C SER A 57 -9.10 -10.83 2.71
N TYR A 58 -8.36 -10.34 3.70
CA TYR A 58 -6.97 -9.96 3.57
C TYR A 58 -6.21 -10.34 4.84
N ARG A 59 -5.08 -11.02 4.68
CA ARG A 59 -4.29 -11.48 5.81
C ARG A 59 -2.81 -11.29 5.57
N GLY A 60 -2.09 -10.95 6.63
CA GLY A 60 -0.62 -10.97 6.61
C GLY A 60 -0.12 -12.40 6.46
N MET A 61 0.99 -12.59 5.75
CA MET A 61 1.59 -13.92 5.61
C MET A 61 2.07 -14.51 6.94
N GLY A 62 2.25 -13.68 7.98
CA GLY A 62 2.59 -14.09 9.35
C GLY A 62 1.38 -14.29 10.25
N SER A 63 0.17 -14.33 9.68
CA SER A 63 -1.04 -14.69 10.41
C SER A 63 -1.11 -16.20 10.64
N LEU A 64 -1.82 -16.62 11.70
CA LEU A 64 -1.97 -18.04 12.03
C LEU A 64 -2.55 -18.85 10.86
N GLY A 65 -3.60 -18.37 10.19
CA GLY A 65 -4.21 -19.07 9.06
C GLY A 65 -3.37 -19.07 7.79
N ALA A 66 -2.38 -18.17 7.66
CA ALA A 66 -1.38 -18.25 6.59
C ALA A 66 -0.27 -19.23 6.96
N MET A 67 0.27 -19.15 8.19
CA MET A 67 1.39 -19.96 8.65
C MET A 67 1.05 -21.45 8.71
N THR A 68 -0.17 -21.79 9.15
CA THR A 68 -0.70 -23.16 9.10
C THR A 68 -0.82 -23.72 7.68
N LYS A 69 -0.86 -22.85 6.66
CA LYS A 69 -0.88 -23.21 5.23
C LYS A 69 0.49 -23.09 4.55
N GLY A 70 1.58 -23.06 5.33
CA GLY A 70 2.95 -23.20 4.83
C GLY A 70 3.74 -21.90 4.68
N SER A 71 3.25 -20.77 5.21
CA SER A 71 4.06 -19.54 5.25
C SER A 71 4.98 -19.44 6.47
N SER A 72 4.96 -20.41 7.37
CA SER A 72 5.76 -20.45 8.61
C SER A 72 7.28 -20.39 8.37
N ASP A 73 7.77 -20.97 7.28
CA ASP A 73 9.18 -20.94 6.87
C ASP A 73 9.71 -19.50 6.70
N ARG A 74 8.87 -18.60 6.15
CA ARG A 74 9.23 -17.17 5.99
C ARG A 74 9.45 -16.44 7.32
N TYR A 75 8.90 -16.98 8.40
CA TYR A 75 8.99 -16.42 9.75
C TYR A 75 9.94 -17.24 10.64
N PHE A 76 10.71 -18.16 10.05
CA PHE A 76 11.63 -19.04 10.77
C PHE A 76 10.92 -19.91 11.83
N GLN A 77 9.65 -20.25 11.59
CA GLN A 77 8.81 -21.06 12.49
C GLN A 77 8.42 -22.42 11.86
N SER A 78 9.21 -22.93 10.91
CA SER A 78 8.95 -24.20 10.22
C SER A 78 8.85 -25.41 11.16
N ASP A 79 9.64 -25.41 12.24
CA ASP A 79 9.81 -26.56 13.14
C ASP A 79 8.87 -26.51 14.37
N ASN A 80 8.06 -25.45 14.49
CA ASN A 80 7.13 -25.30 15.60
C ASN A 80 5.82 -26.04 15.30
N ALA A 81 5.30 -26.74 16.31
CA ALA A 81 3.93 -27.23 16.29
C ALA A 81 2.95 -26.04 16.15
N ALA A 82 1.82 -26.24 15.45
CA ALA A 82 0.90 -25.17 15.06
C ALA A 82 0.35 -24.36 16.24
N ASP A 83 0.30 -24.95 17.43
CA ASP A 83 -0.11 -24.35 18.71
C ASP A 83 0.95 -23.45 19.35
N LYS A 84 2.21 -23.49 18.87
CA LYS A 84 3.33 -22.66 19.34
C LYS A 84 3.71 -21.54 18.39
N LEU A 85 2.94 -21.33 17.32
CA LEU A 85 3.21 -20.26 16.36
C LEU A 85 2.97 -18.90 17.01
N VAL A 86 3.93 -17.99 16.87
CA VAL A 86 3.80 -16.59 17.29
C VAL A 86 3.46 -15.75 16.07
N PRO A 87 2.21 -15.27 15.92
CA PRO A 87 1.81 -14.54 14.73
C PRO A 87 2.37 -13.10 14.71
N GLU A 88 3.03 -12.75 13.62
CA GLU A 88 3.49 -11.39 13.31
C GLU A 88 2.55 -10.65 12.35
N GLY A 89 1.49 -11.32 11.89
CA GLY A 89 0.47 -10.77 11.01
C GLY A 89 -0.94 -11.01 11.53
N ILE A 90 -1.85 -10.12 11.14
CA ILE A 90 -3.28 -10.24 11.45
C ILE A 90 -4.07 -10.72 10.24
N GLU A 91 -5.26 -11.25 10.50
CA GLU A 91 -6.28 -11.52 9.50
C GLU A 91 -7.36 -10.46 9.61
N GLY A 92 -7.87 -10.00 8.49
CA GLY A 92 -8.90 -8.99 8.44
C GLY A 92 -9.63 -8.97 7.11
N ARG A 93 -10.39 -7.90 6.91
CA ARG A 93 -11.14 -7.65 5.69
C ARG A 93 -10.83 -6.27 5.16
N VAL A 94 -10.81 -6.14 3.84
CA VAL A 94 -10.66 -4.86 3.14
C VAL A 94 -11.92 -4.60 2.32
N ALA A 95 -12.34 -3.35 2.19
CA ALA A 95 -13.49 -3.00 1.36
C ALA A 95 -13.25 -3.47 -0.08
N TYR A 96 -14.31 -3.93 -0.75
CA TYR A 96 -14.27 -4.23 -2.18
C TYR A 96 -13.99 -2.94 -2.96
N LYS A 97 -13.06 -3.02 -3.92
CA LYS A 97 -12.51 -1.86 -4.63
C LYS A 97 -12.79 -1.86 -6.13
N GLY A 98 -13.56 -2.83 -6.63
CA GLY A 98 -13.79 -2.99 -8.08
C GLY A 98 -12.57 -3.57 -8.80
N TYR A 99 -12.43 -3.24 -10.08
CA TYR A 99 -11.38 -3.79 -10.93
C TYR A 99 -10.01 -3.16 -10.67
N LEU A 100 -8.96 -3.99 -10.71
CA LEU A 100 -7.57 -3.59 -10.53
C LEU A 100 -7.16 -2.45 -11.48
N LYS A 101 -7.66 -2.47 -12.72
CA LYS A 101 -7.41 -1.44 -13.74
C LYS A 101 -7.71 -0.03 -13.22
N GLU A 102 -8.83 0.14 -12.52
CA GLU A 102 -9.29 1.45 -12.04
C GLU A 102 -8.38 1.95 -10.92
N ILE A 103 -7.99 1.05 -10.01
CA ILE A 103 -7.04 1.35 -8.95
C ILE A 103 -5.69 1.76 -9.54
N ILE A 104 -5.14 0.98 -10.47
CA ILE A 104 -3.88 1.33 -11.14
C ILE A 104 -3.97 2.70 -11.82
N HIS A 105 -5.08 3.00 -12.50
CA HIS A 105 -5.29 4.29 -13.15
C HIS A 105 -5.20 5.46 -12.16
N GLN A 106 -5.89 5.37 -11.01
CA GLN A 106 -5.84 6.39 -9.96
C GLN A 106 -4.42 6.55 -9.37
N GLN A 107 -3.75 5.43 -9.09
CA GLN A 107 -2.42 5.45 -8.49
C GLN A 107 -1.37 6.03 -9.44
N MET A 108 -1.43 5.66 -10.73
CA MET A 108 -0.56 6.21 -11.76
C MET A 108 -0.86 7.69 -12.05
N GLY A 109 -2.13 8.11 -11.96
CA GLY A 109 -2.51 9.52 -12.04
C GLY A 109 -1.83 10.37 -10.95
N GLY A 110 -1.84 9.89 -9.71
CA GLY A 110 -1.15 10.56 -8.60
C GLY A 110 0.37 10.64 -8.78
N LEU A 111 1.00 9.55 -9.24
CA LEU A 111 2.44 9.54 -9.54
C LEU A 111 2.80 10.54 -10.66
N ARG A 112 2.04 10.55 -11.76
CA ARG A 112 2.25 11.50 -12.87
C ARG A 112 2.05 12.95 -12.44
N SER A 113 1.05 13.22 -11.59
CA SER A 113 0.85 14.55 -11.01
C SER A 113 2.06 15.00 -10.20
N CYS A 114 2.60 14.13 -9.33
CA CYS A 114 3.83 14.41 -8.57
C CYS A 114 5.04 14.64 -9.47
N MET A 115 5.23 13.84 -10.52
CA MET A 115 6.28 14.03 -11.52
C MET A 115 6.17 15.40 -12.22
N GLY A 116 4.95 15.84 -12.54
CA GLY A 116 4.70 17.17 -13.08
C GLY A 116 5.07 18.29 -12.10
N LEU A 117 4.64 18.19 -10.84
CA LEU A 117 4.95 19.16 -9.78
C LEU A 117 6.45 19.25 -9.46
N THR A 118 7.18 18.14 -9.61
CA THR A 118 8.62 18.07 -9.35
C THR A 118 9.48 18.29 -10.60
N GLY A 119 8.86 18.53 -11.77
CA GLY A 119 9.57 18.75 -13.03
C GLY A 119 10.39 17.54 -13.50
N CYS A 120 9.98 16.32 -13.15
CA CYS A 120 10.69 15.09 -13.49
C CYS A 120 10.00 14.40 -14.67
N ALA A 121 10.69 14.28 -15.80
CA ALA A 121 10.18 13.61 -16.99
C ALA A 121 10.26 12.07 -16.88
N THR A 122 11.16 11.54 -16.04
CA THR A 122 11.37 10.10 -15.88
C THR A 122 11.41 9.68 -14.42
N ILE A 123 11.23 8.37 -14.18
CA ILE A 123 11.37 7.77 -12.85
C ILE A 123 12.79 7.97 -12.30
N GLU A 124 13.81 7.92 -13.15
CA GLU A 124 15.19 8.13 -12.72
C GLU A 124 15.42 9.56 -12.23
N GLU A 125 14.80 10.54 -12.88
CA GLU A 125 14.84 11.93 -12.41
C GLU A 125 14.12 12.10 -11.08
N LEU A 126 12.91 11.52 -10.94
CA LEU A 126 12.16 11.55 -9.68
C LEU A 126 13.01 10.99 -8.53
N ARG A 127 13.71 9.88 -8.78
CA ARG A 127 14.57 9.16 -7.83
C ARG A 127 15.87 9.88 -7.45
N THR A 128 16.33 10.83 -8.26
CA THR A 128 17.68 11.43 -8.10
C THR A 128 17.71 12.95 -7.97
N LYS A 129 16.71 13.67 -8.48
CA LYS A 129 16.68 15.14 -8.52
C LYS A 129 15.79 15.78 -7.45
N THR A 130 14.82 15.02 -6.92
CA THR A 130 13.86 15.56 -5.96
C THR A 130 14.44 15.76 -4.57
N LYS A 131 13.80 16.66 -3.82
CA LYS A 131 14.17 17.00 -2.44
C LYS A 131 12.94 16.84 -1.55
N PHE A 132 13.18 16.43 -0.31
CA PHE A 132 12.16 16.33 0.71
C PHE A 132 12.30 17.45 1.73
N ASN A 133 11.15 17.92 2.22
CA ASN A 133 11.07 18.74 3.42
C ASN A 133 10.43 17.89 4.52
N ARG A 134 10.99 17.97 5.73
CA ARG A 134 10.43 17.32 6.91
C ARG A 134 9.29 18.18 7.45
N ILE A 135 8.15 17.55 7.71
CA ILE A 135 6.97 18.19 8.30
C ILE A 135 6.69 17.61 9.69
N THR A 136 5.98 18.37 10.51
CA THR A 136 5.50 17.94 11.84
C THR A 136 4.18 17.17 11.72
N GLY A 137 3.66 16.65 12.83
CA GLY A 137 2.32 16.04 12.88
C GLY A 137 1.21 17.01 12.48
N ALA A 138 1.34 18.30 12.80
CA ALA A 138 0.40 19.34 12.35
C ALA A 138 0.42 19.51 10.82
N GLY A 139 1.61 19.45 10.21
CA GLY A 139 1.73 19.48 8.74
C GLY A 139 1.09 18.27 8.05
N ILE A 140 1.02 17.11 8.72
CA ILE A 140 0.26 15.96 8.20
C ILE A 140 -1.24 16.24 8.24
N GLN A 141 -1.75 16.85 9.32
CA GLN A 141 -3.17 17.22 9.41
C GLN A 141 -3.55 18.26 8.34
N GLU A 142 -2.70 19.27 8.14
CA GLU A 142 -2.83 20.25 7.06
C GLU A 142 -2.81 19.60 5.66
N SER A 143 -1.98 18.57 5.45
CA SER A 143 -1.89 17.88 4.16
C SER A 143 -3.14 17.07 3.80
N HIS A 144 -3.90 16.62 4.80
CA HIS A 144 -5.15 15.89 4.61
C HIS A 144 -6.34 16.86 4.49
N VAL A 145 -7.49 16.38 4.03
CA VAL A 145 -8.74 17.16 4.08
C VAL A 145 -9.03 17.53 5.54
N HIS A 146 -9.11 18.82 5.83
CA HIS A 146 -9.37 19.40 7.15
C HIS A 146 -10.45 20.49 7.05
N ASP A 147 -11.13 20.75 8.18
CA ASP A 147 -12.14 21.80 8.37
C ASP A 147 -13.37 21.75 7.42
N VAL A 148 -13.61 20.62 6.76
CA VAL A 148 -14.81 20.37 5.93
C VAL A 148 -15.34 18.94 6.10
N SER A 149 -16.66 18.78 5.90
CA SER A 149 -17.30 17.47 5.87
C SER A 149 -17.35 16.91 4.45
N ILE A 150 -16.78 15.72 4.24
CA ILE A 150 -16.80 15.05 2.94
C ILE A 150 -18.20 14.47 2.69
N THR A 151 -18.87 14.93 1.63
CA THR A 151 -20.21 14.47 1.25
C THR A 151 -20.19 13.35 0.20
N LYS A 152 -19.09 13.24 -0.56
CA LYS A 152 -18.89 12.20 -1.58
C LYS A 152 -17.44 11.73 -1.56
N GLU A 153 -17.23 10.42 -1.52
CA GLU A 153 -15.90 9.84 -1.56
C GLU A 153 -15.23 10.03 -2.93
N SER A 154 -13.93 10.33 -2.90
CA SER A 154 -13.11 10.42 -4.10
C SER A 154 -12.39 9.08 -4.36
N PRO A 155 -12.25 8.65 -5.62
CA PRO A 155 -11.66 7.34 -5.94
C PRO A 155 -10.22 7.11 -5.45
N ASN A 156 -9.47 8.19 -5.20
CA ASN A 156 -8.07 8.17 -4.79
C ASN A 156 -7.84 8.61 -3.33
N TYR A 157 -8.91 8.90 -2.58
CA TYR A 157 -8.81 9.39 -1.22
C TYR A 157 -9.91 8.81 -0.33
N GLN A 158 -9.50 7.88 0.54
CA GLN A 158 -10.31 7.37 1.63
C GLN A 158 -9.56 7.64 2.93
N ARG A 159 -10.18 8.40 3.84
CA ARG A 159 -9.65 8.54 5.18
C ARG A 159 -9.82 7.18 5.85
N LEU A 160 -8.72 6.52 6.19
CA LEU A 160 -8.76 5.38 7.10
C LEU A 160 -9.34 5.93 8.42
N ALA A 161 -10.52 5.43 8.78
CA ALA A 161 -11.14 5.69 10.07
C ALA A 161 -10.25 5.14 11.19
#